data_AF-A0AAV0VV90-F1
#
_entry.id   AF-A0AAV0VV90-F1
#
_cell.length_a   1.000
_cell.length_b   1.000
_cell.length_c   1.000
_cell.angle_alpha   90.00
_cell.angle_beta   90.00
_cell.angle_gamma   90.00
#
_symmetry.space_group_name_H-M   'P 1'
#
loop_
_entity.id
_entity.type
_entity.pdbx_description
1 polymer ?
#
loop_
_entity_poly.entity_id
_entity_poly.type
_entity_poly.pdbx_seq_one_letter_code
_entity_poly.pdbx_strand_id
1 'polypeptide(L)'
;MSADSFHHQIELSMKHMGKIYDFCDYEKSIKNSNKGHVDVKVLDGKDFYDWKSECSLYKLNKQINRPMLNSIVHIRAERGLKYLLYKCTYDEYTPYQMLDFLKLSFIKKDIEKPQQKNELRGIHPEKKQSIIKTLVPLMPKSRQ
;
A
#
# COMPACT_ATOMS: atom_id res chain seq x y z
N MET A 1 16.43 11.18 -4.59
CA MET A 1 15.92 12.29 -5.43
C MET A 1 15.11 11.84 -6.66
N SER A 2 15.02 10.54 -6.98
CA SER A 2 14.26 10.06 -8.16
C SER A 2 12.74 10.27 -8.06
N ALA A 3 12.17 10.17 -6.86
CA ALA A 3 10.74 10.41 -6.63
C ALA A 3 10.34 11.85 -6.95
N ASP A 4 11.11 12.84 -6.48
CA ASP A 4 10.80 14.27 -6.69
C ASP A 4 10.82 14.63 -8.18
N SER A 5 11.79 14.10 -8.93
CA SER A 5 11.86 14.32 -10.38
C SER A 5 10.65 13.74 -11.12
N PHE A 6 10.12 12.61 -10.66
CA PHE A 6 8.94 11.99 -11.27
C PHE A 6 7.66 12.76 -10.94
N HIS A 7 7.49 13.20 -9.68
CA HIS A 7 6.37 14.05 -9.29
C HIS A 7 6.31 15.34 -10.09
N HIS A 8 7.48 15.97 -10.32
CA HIS A 8 7.56 17.16 -11.16
C HIS A 8 7.12 16.90 -12.61
N GLN A 9 7.48 15.75 -13.19
CA GLN A 9 7.06 15.37 -14.54
C GLN A 9 5.56 15.14 -14.65
N ILE A 10 4.93 14.54 -13.63
CA ILE A 10 3.47 14.40 -13.58
C ILE A 10 2.82 15.78 -13.52
N GLU A 11 3.31 16.69 -12.67
CA GLU A 11 2.78 18.04 -12.54
C GLU A 11 2.85 18.82 -13.86
N LEU A 12 3.97 18.71 -14.59
CA LEU A 12 4.11 19.29 -15.94
C LEU A 12 3.10 18.69 -16.92
N SER A 13 2.91 17.37 -16.91
CA SER A 13 1.93 16.68 -17.75
C SER A 13 0.49 17.15 -17.44
N MET A 14 0.15 17.31 -16.16
CA MET A 14 -1.13 17.85 -15.73
C MET A 14 -1.34 19.29 -16.23
N LYS A 15 -0.31 20.15 -16.14
CA LYS A 15 -0.35 21.53 -16.67
C LYS A 15 -0.57 21.56 -18.17
N HIS A 16 0.10 20.67 -18.92
CA HIS A 16 -0.05 20.58 -20.38
C HIS A 16 -1.43 20.06 -20.80
N MET A 17 -2.00 19.11 -20.04
CA MET A 17 -3.34 18.58 -20.28
C MET A 17 -4.45 19.60 -19.95
N GLY A 18 -4.15 20.58 -19.10
CA GLY A 18 -5.05 21.65 -18.73
C GLY A 18 -5.96 21.25 -17.58
N LYS A 19 -7.27 21.10 -17.85
CA LYS A 19 -8.25 20.73 -16.82
C LYS A 19 -8.40 19.22 -16.74
N ILE A 20 -8.28 18.69 -15.53
CA ILE A 20 -8.48 17.27 -15.22
C ILE A 20 -9.82 17.16 -14.49
N TYR A 21 -10.77 16.47 -15.11
CA TYR A 21 -12.15 16.42 -14.61
C TYR A 21 -12.49 15.10 -13.92
N ASP A 22 -11.89 14.00 -14.39
CA ASP A 22 -12.14 12.66 -13.89
C ASP A 22 -10.84 11.87 -13.67
N PHE A 23 -11.00 10.66 -13.13
CA PHE A 23 -9.88 9.77 -12.86
C PHE A 23 -9.18 9.29 -14.15
N CYS A 24 -9.91 9.14 -15.25
CA CYS A 24 -9.33 8.73 -16.54
C CYS A 24 -8.40 9.82 -17.11
N ASP A 25 -8.75 11.09 -16.95
CA ASP A 25 -7.89 12.21 -17.32
C ASP A 25 -6.63 12.23 -16.44
N TYR A 26 -6.76 11.96 -15.15
CA TYR A 26 -5.62 11.86 -14.25
C TYR A 26 -4.69 10.69 -14.61
N GLU A 27 -5.24 9.49 -14.88
CA GLU A 27 -4.47 8.32 -15.34
C GLU A 27 -3.68 8.64 -16.61
N LYS A 28 -4.32 9.28 -17.60
CA LYS A 28 -3.68 9.72 -18.85
C LYS A 28 -2.54 10.70 -18.57
N SER A 29 -2.72 11.64 -17.64
CA SER A 29 -1.68 12.61 -17.28
C SER A 29 -0.44 11.92 -16.71
N ILE A 30 -0.61 10.87 -15.89
CA ILE A 30 0.50 10.08 -15.36
C ILE A 30 1.14 9.26 -16.47
N LYS A 31 0.34 8.60 -17.32
CA LYS A 31 0.86 7.77 -18.42
C LYS A 31 1.69 8.59 -19.41
N ASN A 32 1.27 9.81 -19.70
CA ASN A 32 1.98 10.73 -20.60
C ASN A 32 3.21 11.37 -19.97
N SER A 33 3.40 11.26 -18.65
CA SER A 33 4.63 11.69 -18.00
C SER A 33 5.83 10.86 -18.49
N ASN A 34 7.04 11.37 -18.30
CA ASN A 34 8.27 10.77 -18.84
C ASN A 34 8.17 10.35 -20.32
N LYS A 35 7.56 11.19 -21.17
CA LYS A 35 7.34 10.94 -22.61
C LYS A 35 6.56 9.65 -22.93
N GLY A 36 5.69 9.19 -22.04
CA GLY A 36 4.91 7.97 -22.27
C GLY A 36 5.58 6.69 -21.78
N HIS A 37 6.80 6.76 -21.21
CA HIS A 37 7.52 5.61 -20.68
C HIS A 37 7.14 5.30 -19.22
N VAL A 38 5.84 5.31 -18.93
CA VAL A 38 5.30 5.08 -17.60
C VAL A 38 4.16 4.08 -17.70
N ASP A 39 4.36 2.92 -17.08
CA ASP A 39 3.30 1.95 -16.90
C ASP A 39 2.47 2.32 -15.67
N VAL A 40 1.22 2.71 -15.93
CA VAL A 40 0.26 3.02 -14.87
C VAL A 40 -0.59 1.79 -14.59
N LYS A 41 -0.53 1.30 -13.35
CA LYS A 41 -1.41 0.23 -12.88
C LYS A 41 -2.58 0.85 -12.10
N VAL A 42 -3.74 0.88 -12.73
CA VAL A 42 -4.99 1.24 -12.03
C VAL A 42 -5.41 0.07 -11.16
N LEU A 43 -5.67 0.34 -9.88
CA LEU A 43 -6.15 -0.65 -8.92
C LEU A 43 -7.69 -0.61 -8.88
N ASP A 44 -8.31 -1.76 -9.05
CA ASP A 44 -9.75 -1.96 -8.85
C ASP A 44 -10.01 -2.56 -7.45
N GLY A 45 -11.27 -2.55 -6.99
CA GLY A 45 -11.67 -3.17 -5.71
C GLY A 45 -11.19 -4.62 -5.58
N LYS A 46 -11.08 -5.31 -6.72
CA LYS A 46 -10.59 -6.67 -6.86
C LYS A 46 -9.11 -6.84 -6.55
N ASP A 47 -8.29 -5.80 -6.65
CA ASP A 47 -6.85 -5.88 -6.34
C ASP A 47 -6.58 -5.84 -4.84
N PHE A 48 -7.61 -5.60 -4.02
CA PHE A 48 -7.49 -5.51 -2.58
C PHE A 48 -7.85 -6.85 -1.91
N TYR A 49 -7.09 -7.19 -0.88
CA TYR A 49 -7.25 -8.42 -0.12
C TYR A 49 -7.36 -8.13 1.38
N ASP A 50 -8.12 -8.95 2.08
CA ASP A 50 -8.24 -8.93 3.54
C ASP A 50 -7.17 -9.80 4.18
N TRP A 51 -6.05 -9.18 4.50
CA TRP A 51 -4.98 -9.79 5.28
C TRP A 51 -5.35 -9.82 6.75
N LYS A 52 -5.64 -11.03 7.26
CA LYS A 52 -5.80 -11.24 8.70
C LYS A 52 -4.44 -11.41 9.36
N SER A 53 -4.29 -10.84 10.55
CA SER A 53 -3.07 -11.01 11.32
C SER A 53 -3.00 -12.42 11.90
N GLU A 54 -2.00 -13.18 11.45
CA GLU A 54 -1.68 -14.50 11.98
C GLU A 54 -0.57 -14.48 13.03
N CYS A 55 -0.35 -13.30 13.59
CA CYS A 55 0.49 -13.11 14.75
C CYS A 55 -0.20 -13.72 15.99
N SER A 56 0.55 -14.47 16.79
CA SER A 56 0.15 -14.92 18.11
C SER A 56 0.41 -13.81 19.13
N LEU A 57 -0.65 -13.15 19.58
CA LEU A 57 -0.57 -12.17 20.67
C LEU A 57 0.03 -12.78 21.93
N TYR A 58 -0.27 -14.05 22.22
CA TYR A 58 0.32 -14.77 23.34
C TYR A 58 1.85 -14.86 23.24
N LYS A 59 2.39 -15.27 22.08
CA LYS A 59 3.86 -15.32 21.87
C LYS A 59 4.47 -13.93 21.99
N LEU A 60 3.85 -12.92 21.37
CA LEU A 60 4.32 -11.54 21.40
C LEU A 60 4.32 -10.96 22.82
N ASN A 61 3.33 -11.27 23.65
CA ASN A 61 3.24 -10.79 25.02
C ASN A 61 4.16 -11.56 25.99
N LYS A 62 4.53 -12.80 25.65
CA LYS A 62 5.49 -13.60 26.42
C LYS A 62 6.95 -13.18 26.18
N GLN A 63 7.22 -12.46 25.09
CA GLN A 63 8.56 -11.95 24.81
C GLN A 63 8.92 -10.85 25.82
N ILE A 64 9.92 -11.13 26.64
CA ILE A 64 10.44 -10.22 27.67
C ILE A 64 10.99 -8.94 27.01
N ASN A 65 11.67 -9.08 25.87
CA ASN A 65 12.24 -7.98 25.10
C ASN A 65 11.59 -7.92 23.71
N ARG A 66 10.30 -7.59 23.65
CA ARG A 66 9.63 -7.33 22.36
C ARG A 66 10.15 -6.01 21.79
N PRO A 67 10.85 -6.02 20.62
CA PRO A 67 11.34 -4.79 20.02
C PRO A 67 10.17 -3.94 19.52
N MET A 68 10.31 -2.62 19.64
CA MET A 68 9.44 -1.69 18.92
C MET A 68 9.89 -1.63 17.47
N LEU A 69 8.95 -1.41 16.54
CA LEU A 69 9.30 -1.34 15.12
C LEU A 69 10.34 -0.24 14.86
N ASN A 70 10.22 0.89 15.54
CA ASN A 70 11.16 2.01 15.46
C ASN A 70 12.56 1.72 15.99
N SER A 71 12.73 0.71 16.86
CA SER A 71 14.05 0.32 17.37
C SER A 71 14.75 -0.70 16.48
N ILE A 72 14.04 -1.31 15.53
CA ILE A 72 14.63 -2.29 14.62
C ILE A 72 15.35 -1.56 13.51
N VAL A 73 16.65 -1.85 13.39
CA VAL A 73 17.55 -1.24 12.41
C VAL A 73 17.74 -2.15 11.21
N HIS A 74 17.78 -3.47 11.44
CA HIS A 74 18.02 -4.45 10.40
C HIS A 74 17.03 -5.59 10.53
N ILE A 75 16.39 -5.98 9.42
CA ILE A 75 15.50 -7.14 9.34
C ILE A 75 16.08 -8.09 8.30
N ARG A 76 16.11 -9.38 8.64
CA ARG A 76 16.48 -10.47 7.75
C ARG A 76 15.37 -11.50 7.74
N ALA A 77 14.82 -11.74 6.55
CA ALA A 77 13.86 -12.80 6.29
C ALA A 77 14.52 -13.80 5.34
N GLU A 78 14.53 -15.08 5.68
CA GLU A 78 15.10 -16.12 4.83
C GLU A 78 14.03 -17.05 4.30
N ARG A 79 14.19 -17.47 3.06
CA ARG A 79 13.24 -18.37 2.40
C ARG A 79 13.16 -19.70 3.16
N GLY A 80 11.94 -20.10 3.50
CA GLY A 80 11.67 -21.34 4.25
C GLY A 80 11.61 -21.14 5.77
N LEU A 81 12.07 -20.01 6.29
CA LEU A 81 11.91 -19.68 7.70
C LEU A 81 10.57 -18.99 7.96
N LYS A 82 9.94 -19.36 9.08
CA LYS A 82 8.64 -18.82 9.54
C LYS A 82 8.77 -17.84 10.71
N TYR A 83 9.97 -17.28 10.88
CA TYR A 83 10.31 -16.27 11.88
C TYR A 83 11.12 -15.16 11.23
N LEU A 84 11.20 -14.00 11.89
CA LEU A 84 12.04 -12.89 11.45
C LEU A 84 13.30 -12.83 12.29
N LEU A 85 14.42 -12.51 11.65
CA LEU A 85 15.66 -12.17 12.32
C LEU A 85 15.81 -10.65 12.32
N TYR A 86 16.22 -10.07 13.45
CA TYR A 86 16.35 -8.61 13.56
C TYR A 86 17.57 -8.18 14.38
N LYS A 87 18.01 -6.94 14.15
CA LYS A 87 19.00 -6.22 14.98
C LYS A 87 18.44 -4.87 15.36
N CYS A 88 18.73 -4.41 16.58
CA CYS A 88 18.42 -3.06 17.04
C CYS A 88 19.62 -2.10 16.96
N THR A 89 20.78 -2.59 16.49
CA THR A 89 22.03 -1.84 16.35
C THR A 89 22.59 -2.02 14.94
N TYR A 90 23.37 -1.05 14.47
CA TYR A 90 24.11 -1.13 13.20
C TYR A 90 25.42 -1.93 13.30
N ASP A 91 25.80 -2.35 14.50
CA ASP A 91 27.05 -3.08 14.73
C ASP A 91 27.04 -4.44 14.01
N GLU A 92 28.09 -4.69 13.23
CA GLU A 92 28.26 -5.89 12.44
C GLU A 92 28.44 -7.13 13.32
N TYR A 93 29.11 -6.98 14.46
CA TYR A 93 29.41 -8.07 15.40
C TYR A 93 28.22 -8.47 16.27
N THR A 94 27.21 -7.60 16.41
CA THR A 94 25.99 -7.93 17.15
C THR A 94 25.21 -9.02 16.41
N PRO A 95 24.90 -10.18 17.03
CA PRO A 95 24.16 -11.24 16.36
C PRO A 95 22.69 -10.87 16.14
N TYR A 96 22.06 -11.50 15.14
CA TYR A 96 20.61 -11.35 14.94
C TYR A 96 19.83 -12.00 16.07
N GLN A 97 18.79 -11.32 16.53
CA GLN A 97 17.80 -11.87 17.44
C GLN A 97 16.63 -12.45 16.66
N MET A 98 16.01 -13.50 17.20
CA MET A 98 14.87 -14.18 16.58
C MET A 98 13.55 -13.63 17.11
N LEU A 99 12.65 -13.28 16.20
CA LEU A 99 11.27 -12.90 16.46
C LEU A 99 10.34 -14.02 15.97
N ASP A 100 9.90 -14.88 16.90
CA ASP A 100 8.83 -15.85 16.65
C ASP A 100 7.47 -15.24 17.02
N PHE A 101 6.68 -14.92 16.00
CA PHE A 101 5.41 -14.24 16.16
C PHE A 101 4.23 -15.01 15.56
N LEU A 102 4.43 -16.09 14.79
CA LEU A 102 3.34 -16.78 14.10
C LEU A 102 2.60 -17.77 15.00
N LYS A 103 1.28 -17.88 14.80
CA LYS A 103 0.46 -18.93 15.43
C LYS A 103 0.89 -20.33 14.97
N LEU A 104 0.87 -21.30 15.88
CA LEU A 104 1.27 -22.69 15.59
C LEU A 104 0.40 -23.37 14.52
N SER A 105 -0.89 -23.01 14.44
CA SER A 105 -1.79 -23.50 13.41
C SER A 105 -1.30 -23.19 11.99
N PHE A 106 -0.73 -22.00 11.77
CA PHE A 106 -0.22 -21.54 10.48
C PHE A 106 1.17 -22.06 10.15
N ILE A 107 1.98 -22.32 11.18
CA ILE A 107 3.26 -23.03 10.97
C ILE A 107 3.00 -24.41 10.36
N LYS A 108 1.93 -25.09 10.78
CA LYS A 108 1.54 -26.43 10.30
C LYS A 108 0.76 -26.45 8.99
N LYS A 109 -0.19 -25.53 8.80
CA LYS A 109 -1.12 -25.52 7.64
C LYS A 109 -0.69 -24.64 6.47
N ASP A 110 0.40 -23.90 6.65
CA ASP A 110 0.88 -22.84 5.76
C ASP A 110 -0.04 -21.61 5.69
N ILE A 111 0.45 -20.53 5.10
CA ILE A 111 -0.30 -19.26 5.03
C ILE A 111 -1.30 -19.33 3.87
N GLU A 112 -2.58 -19.36 4.21
CA GLU A 112 -3.67 -19.31 3.22
C GLU A 112 -3.67 -17.96 2.48
N LYS A 113 -4.01 -17.99 1.19
CA LYS A 113 -4.18 -16.78 0.40
C LYS A 113 -5.32 -15.95 1.01
N PRO A 114 -5.12 -14.64 1.26
CA PRO A 114 -6.16 -13.80 1.83
C PRO A 114 -7.38 -13.75 0.91
N GLN A 115 -8.54 -13.56 1.51
CA GLN A 115 -9.78 -13.38 0.75
C GLN A 115 -9.75 -12.04 0.02
N GLN A 116 -10.23 -12.06 -1.22
CA GLN A 116 -10.37 -10.86 -2.02
C GLN A 116 -11.50 -9.98 -1.47
N LYS A 117 -11.31 -8.66 -1.46
CA LYS A 117 -12.36 -7.74 -1.10
C LYS A 117 -13.40 -7.68 -2.21
N ASN A 118 -14.63 -8.06 -1.87
CA ASN A 118 -15.76 -8.00 -2.81
C ASN A 118 -16.59 -6.72 -2.62
N GLU A 119 -16.42 -6.04 -1.50
CA GLU A 119 -17.19 -4.85 -1.17
C GLU A 119 -16.32 -3.60 -1.21
N LEU A 120 -16.78 -2.60 -1.95
CA LEU A 120 -16.22 -1.27 -1.90
C LEU A 120 -16.70 -0.58 -0.62
N ARG A 121 -15.78 0.01 0.15
CA ARG A 121 -16.11 0.82 1.34
C ARG A 121 -17.12 1.93 1.02
N GLY A 122 -17.13 2.40 -0.23
CA GLY A 122 -18.06 3.40 -0.72
C GLY A 122 -17.85 4.77 -0.08
N ILE A 123 -18.75 5.70 -0.41
CA ILE A 123 -18.90 7.00 0.24
C ILE A 123 -20.35 7.15 0.69
N HIS A 124 -20.58 7.91 1.77
CA HIS A 124 -21.93 8.16 2.26
C HIS A 124 -22.81 8.74 1.14
N PRO A 125 -24.07 8.29 0.97
CA PRO A 125 -24.93 8.73 -0.12
C PRO A 125 -25.08 10.25 -0.23
N GLU A 126 -25.15 10.95 0.90
CA GLU A 126 -25.23 12.40 0.96
C GLU A 126 -23.97 13.08 0.39
N LYS A 127 -22.79 12.56 0.74
CA LYS A 127 -21.51 13.06 0.21
C LYS A 127 -21.43 12.80 -1.30
N LYS A 128 -21.91 11.65 -1.76
CA LYS A 128 -22.01 11.33 -3.20
C LYS A 128 -22.90 12.34 -3.92
N GLN A 129 -24.08 12.63 -3.38
CA GLN A 129 -25.00 13.60 -3.98
C GLN A 129 -24.41 15.03 -3.98
N SER A 130 -23.73 15.43 -2.91
CA SER A 130 -23.05 16.73 -2.84
C SER A 130 -21.98 16.85 -3.93
N ILE A 131 -21.13 15.83 -4.09
CA ILE A 131 -20.11 15.79 -5.16
C ILE A 131 -20.76 15.93 -6.54
N ILE A 132 -21.83 15.17 -6.80
CA ILE A 132 -22.53 15.22 -8.09
C ILE A 132 -23.11 16.60 -8.34
N LYS A 133 -23.81 17.18 -7.37
CA LYS A 133 -24.45 18.50 -7.51
C LYS A 133 -23.45 19.64 -7.69
N THR A 134 -22.29 19.57 -7.05
CA THR A 134 -21.31 20.66 -7.06
C THR A 134 -20.30 20.53 -8.21
N LEU A 135 -19.78 19.34 -8.47
CA LEU A 135 -18.64 19.16 -9.39
C LEU A 135 -19.06 18.82 -10.83
N VAL A 136 -20.13 18.04 -11.02
CA VAL A 136 -20.57 17.64 -12.38
C VAL A 136 -20.98 18.85 -13.24
N PRO A 137 -21.67 19.88 -12.72
CA PRO A 137 -22.00 21.06 -13.52
C PRO A 137 -20.77 21.86 -14.00
N LEU A 138 -19.61 21.71 -13.33
CA LEU A 138 -18.37 22.37 -13.71
C LEU A 138 -17.62 21.62 -14.84
N MET A 139 -18.04 20.39 -15.14
CA MET A 139 -17.49 19.58 -16.22
C MET A 139 -18.16 19.95 -17.57
N PRO A 140 -17.43 19.87 -18.70
CA PRO A 140 -18.01 20.08 -20.02
C PRO A 140 -19.09 19.04 -20.32
N LYS A 141 -20.12 19.42 -21.08
CA LYS A 141 -21.29 18.56 -21.42
C LYS A 141 -20.91 17.21 -22.03
N SER A 142 -19.76 17.11 -22.69
CA SER A 142 -19.24 15.85 -23.25
C SER A 142 -18.78 14.84 -22.20
N ARG A 143 -18.71 15.22 -20.93
CA ARG A 143 -18.22 14.43 -19.78
C ARG A 143 -19.25 14.34 -18.64
N GLN A 144 -20.42 14.95 -18.80
CA GLN A 144 -21.54 14.89 -17.83
C GLN A 144 -22.33 13.60 -17.98
#